data_AF-A0A520E6N9-F1
#
_entry.id   AF-A0A520E6N9-F1
#
_cell.length_a   1.000
_cell.length_b   1.000
_cell.length_c   1.000
_cell.angle_alpha   90.00
_cell.angle_beta   90.00
_cell.angle_gamma   90.00
#
_symmetry.space_group_name_H-M   'P 1'
#
loop_
_entity.id
_entity.type
_entity.pdbx_description
1 polymer ?
#
loop_
_entity_poly.entity_id
_entity_poly.type
_entity_poly.pdbx_seq_one_letter_code
_entity_poly.pdbx_strand_id
1 'polypeptide(L)'
;MKNIYLLCILFCLLACKNKSANTSEKSLIEDKAKWDEFVTKLNEKATSKGGYANINYREKSAGTEFIVDITTDTNSTTWKQYEYVDGNFNFKEDIKIDLIGDAKATNFVYKPYQYDLKRVSKLVAIAKDKIFKEKNIKDTRAVLYGLNAPNFTDNDFKGEFNNVIWCKDPKTKTYFTFRFNYADSCEMFAQLPPDFKF
;
A
#
# COMPACT_ATOMS: atom_id res chain seq x y z
N MET A 1 -1.97 -58.89 -25.58
CA MET A 1 -2.54 -57.98 -24.55
C MET A 1 -1.44 -57.33 -23.70
N LYS A 2 -0.54 -56.52 -24.28
CA LYS A 2 0.54 -55.81 -23.54
C LYS A 2 0.50 -54.28 -23.69
N ASN A 3 -0.38 -53.76 -24.54
CA ASN A 3 -0.40 -52.33 -24.90
C ASN A 3 -1.48 -51.51 -24.19
N ILE A 4 -2.33 -52.14 -23.36
CA ILE A 4 -3.41 -51.42 -22.64
C ILE A 4 -2.87 -50.81 -21.33
N TYR A 5 -1.90 -51.45 -20.69
CA TYR A 5 -1.32 -50.95 -19.43
C TYR A 5 -0.50 -49.66 -19.60
N LEU A 6 0.14 -49.45 -20.76
CA LEU A 6 0.88 -48.21 -21.03
C LEU A 6 -0.05 -46.99 -21.18
N LEU A 7 -1.29 -47.19 -21.66
CA LEU A 7 -2.24 -46.10 -21.87
C LEU A 7 -2.77 -45.52 -20.55
N CYS A 8 -2.98 -46.37 -19.54
CA CYS A 8 -3.45 -45.93 -18.22
C CYS A 8 -2.39 -45.14 -17.45
N ILE A 9 -1.09 -45.46 -17.61
CA ILE A 9 -0.01 -44.73 -16.94
C ILE A 9 0.18 -43.34 -17.57
N LEU A 10 -0.05 -43.20 -18.88
CA LEU A 10 0.03 -41.91 -19.57
C LEU A 10 -1.10 -40.95 -19.16
N PHE A 11 -2.31 -41.47 -18.88
CA PHE A 11 -3.43 -40.67 -18.38
C PHE A 11 -3.25 -40.23 -16.91
N CYS A 12 -2.63 -41.04 -16.06
CA CYS A 12 -2.32 -40.65 -14.68
C CYS A 12 -1.26 -39.53 -14.60
N LEU A 13 -0.35 -39.43 -15.57
CA LEU A 13 0.68 -38.37 -15.59
C LEU A 13 0.16 -37.02 -16.10
N LEU A 14 -0.96 -36.99 -16.82
CA LEU A 14 -1.61 -35.76 -17.28
C LEU A 14 -2.56 -35.15 -16.24
N ALA A 15 -3.05 -35.94 -15.28
CA ALA A 15 -3.92 -35.45 -14.21
C ALA A 15 -3.17 -34.61 -13.13
N CYS A 16 -1.83 -34.61 -13.15
CA CYS A 16 -1.01 -33.83 -12.21
C CYS A 16 -0.50 -32.49 -12.77
N LYS A 17 -0.92 -32.07 -13.97
CA LYS A 17 -0.63 -30.75 -14.53
C LYS A 17 -1.90 -29.97 -14.77
N ASN A 18 -2.41 -29.37 -13.70
CA ASN A 18 -2.94 -28.01 -13.65
C ASN A 18 -3.70 -27.78 -12.33
N LYS A 19 -2.98 -27.88 -11.19
CA LYS A 19 -3.15 -26.80 -10.24
C LYS A 19 -2.42 -25.63 -10.87
N SER A 20 -3.16 -24.89 -11.71
CA SER A 20 -2.82 -23.50 -12.01
C SER A 20 -2.36 -22.93 -10.69
N ALA A 21 -1.10 -22.45 -10.65
CA ALA A 21 -0.69 -21.59 -9.57
C ALA A 21 -1.84 -20.60 -9.40
N ASN A 22 -2.43 -20.53 -8.21
CA ASN A 22 -3.20 -19.37 -7.84
C ASN A 22 -2.23 -18.22 -8.09
N THR A 23 -2.39 -17.55 -9.23
CA THR A 23 -1.87 -16.22 -9.48
C THR A 23 -2.22 -15.49 -8.21
N SER A 24 -1.20 -15.21 -7.39
CA SER A 24 -1.40 -14.46 -6.17
C SER A 24 -2.22 -13.25 -6.58
N GLU A 25 -3.45 -13.15 -6.06
CA GLU A 25 -4.33 -12.04 -6.38
C GLU A 25 -3.47 -10.77 -6.32
N LYS A 26 -3.45 -10.02 -7.42
CA LYS A 26 -2.67 -8.80 -7.47
C LYS A 26 -3.11 -7.95 -6.28
N SER A 27 -2.13 -7.46 -5.53
CA SER A 27 -2.41 -6.54 -4.44
C SER A 27 -3.28 -5.39 -4.92
N LEU A 28 -4.18 -4.89 -4.09
CA LEU A 28 -5.02 -3.74 -4.46
C LEU A 28 -4.16 -2.52 -4.82
N ILE A 29 -3.00 -2.35 -4.18
CA ILE A 29 -2.06 -1.29 -4.51
C ILE A 29 -1.36 -1.49 -5.88
N GLU A 30 -1.28 -2.74 -6.35
CA GLU A 30 -0.77 -3.07 -7.67
C GLU A 30 -1.87 -3.05 -8.75
N ASP A 31 -3.15 -3.09 -8.35
CA ASP A 31 -4.30 -2.95 -9.23
C ASP A 31 -4.65 -1.48 -9.41
N LYS A 32 -4.16 -0.89 -10.50
CA LYS A 32 -4.37 0.52 -10.82
C LYS A 32 -5.85 0.93 -10.78
N ALA A 33 -6.76 0.11 -11.30
CA ALA A 33 -8.17 0.46 -11.38
C ALA A 33 -8.78 0.55 -9.97
N LYS A 34 -8.51 -0.43 -9.12
CA LYS A 34 -8.98 -0.43 -7.73
C LYS A 34 -8.34 0.68 -6.91
N TRP A 35 -7.06 0.97 -7.13
CA TRP A 35 -6.38 2.10 -6.48
C TRP A 35 -6.99 3.44 -6.88
N ASP A 36 -7.21 3.66 -8.18
CA ASP A 36 -7.84 4.89 -8.68
C ASP A 36 -9.27 5.06 -8.14
N GLU A 37 -10.03 3.98 -8.01
CA GLU A 37 -11.36 3.98 -7.38
C GLU A 37 -11.28 4.39 -5.92
N PHE A 38 -10.35 3.79 -5.15
CA PHE A 38 -10.10 4.17 -3.76
C PHE A 38 -9.78 5.66 -3.63
N VAL A 39 -8.86 6.19 -4.45
CA VAL A 39 -8.47 7.61 -4.43
C VAL A 39 -9.66 8.52 -4.74
N THR A 40 -10.51 8.11 -5.69
CA THR A 40 -11.72 8.87 -6.05
C THR A 40 -12.68 8.95 -4.87
N LYS A 41 -12.99 7.82 -4.23
CA LYS A 41 -13.88 7.76 -3.07
C LYS A 41 -13.30 8.48 -1.85
N LEU A 42 -11.98 8.43 -1.65
CA LEU A 42 -11.31 9.19 -0.59
C LEU A 42 -11.52 10.69 -0.79
N ASN A 43 -11.32 11.17 -2.02
CA ASN A 43 -11.51 12.58 -2.36
C ASN A 43 -12.97 13.03 -2.23
N GLU A 44 -13.94 12.15 -2.45
CA GLU A 44 -15.37 12.43 -2.20
C GLU A 44 -15.69 12.56 -0.69
N LYS A 45 -14.94 11.87 0.18
CA LYS A 45 -15.09 11.96 1.63
C LYS A 45 -14.42 13.20 2.22
N ALA A 46 -13.34 13.68 1.62
CA ALA A 46 -12.72 14.95 1.98
C ALA A 46 -13.59 16.11 1.48
N THR A 47 -13.91 17.08 2.34
CA THR A 47 -14.58 18.32 1.90
C THR A 47 -13.57 19.26 1.26
N SER A 48 -14.03 20.32 0.56
CA SER A 48 -13.14 21.37 0.04
C SER A 48 -12.33 22.11 1.10
N LYS A 49 -12.79 22.08 2.36
CA LYS A 49 -12.13 22.65 3.55
C LYS A 49 -11.40 21.58 4.39
N GLY A 50 -11.53 20.32 4.01
CA GLY A 50 -11.01 19.17 4.71
C GLY A 50 -9.84 18.54 3.97
N GLY A 51 -9.52 17.32 4.39
CA GLY A 51 -8.43 16.55 3.81
C GLY A 51 -8.26 15.21 4.52
N TYR A 52 -7.14 14.57 4.26
CA TYR A 52 -6.80 13.26 4.79
C TYR A 52 -5.39 13.22 5.34
N ALA A 53 -5.13 12.26 6.21
CA ALA A 53 -3.84 11.98 6.81
C ALA A 53 -3.70 10.47 7.06
N ASN A 54 -2.46 10.04 7.33
CA ASN A 54 -2.12 8.68 7.76
C ASN A 54 -2.83 7.57 6.96
N ILE A 55 -2.62 7.58 5.64
CA ILE A 55 -3.15 6.53 4.79
C ILE A 55 -2.30 5.28 4.99
N ASN A 56 -2.92 4.21 5.50
CA ASN A 56 -2.26 2.94 5.76
C ASN A 56 -3.00 1.80 5.04
N TYR A 57 -2.32 1.17 4.10
CA TYR A 57 -2.76 -0.02 3.39
C TYR A 57 -1.95 -1.23 3.86
N ARG A 58 -2.60 -2.33 4.19
CA ARG A 58 -1.95 -3.60 4.56
C ARG A 58 -2.72 -4.80 4.01
N GLU A 59 -2.00 -5.74 3.40
CA GLU A 59 -2.54 -7.07 3.12
C GLU A 59 -2.51 -7.96 4.37
N LYS A 60 -3.65 -8.55 4.72
CA LYS A 60 -3.81 -9.56 5.77
C LYS A 60 -4.31 -10.87 5.17
N SER A 61 -4.17 -11.97 5.92
CA SER A 61 -4.72 -13.27 5.52
C SER A 61 -6.24 -13.26 5.39
N ALA A 62 -6.94 -12.40 6.15
CA ALA A 62 -8.38 -12.24 6.13
C ALA A 62 -8.89 -11.23 5.08
N GLY A 63 -7.99 -10.63 4.29
CA GLY A 63 -8.31 -9.61 3.30
C GLY A 63 -7.39 -8.39 3.35
N THR A 64 -7.77 -7.35 2.63
CA THR A 64 -7.07 -6.07 2.66
C THR A 64 -7.60 -5.20 3.79
N GLU A 65 -6.71 -4.57 4.54
CA GLU A 65 -7.03 -3.47 5.46
C GLU A 65 -6.55 -2.15 4.85
N PHE A 66 -7.42 -1.16 4.89
CA PHE A 66 -7.08 0.19 4.49
C PHE A 66 -7.63 1.14 5.55
N ILE A 67 -6.75 1.83 6.27
CA ILE A 67 -7.11 2.80 7.30
C ILE A 67 -6.73 4.19 6.80
N VAL A 68 -7.63 5.15 6.99
CA VAL A 68 -7.38 6.56 6.65
C VAL A 68 -8.01 7.46 7.69
N ASP A 69 -7.30 8.53 8.02
CA ASP A 69 -7.83 9.60 8.86
C ASP A 69 -8.33 10.72 7.96
N ILE A 70 -9.57 11.18 8.17
CA ILE A 70 -10.22 12.19 7.35
C ILE A 70 -10.74 13.31 8.25
N THR A 71 -10.50 14.56 7.86
CA THR A 71 -11.13 15.73 8.46
C THR A 71 -11.95 16.50 7.44
N THR A 72 -13.04 17.11 7.90
CA THR A 72 -13.87 18.03 7.10
C THR A 72 -13.47 19.51 7.29
N ASP A 73 -12.55 19.77 8.22
CA ASP A 73 -11.95 21.07 8.50
C ASP A 73 -10.47 20.88 8.84
N THR A 74 -9.58 21.43 8.02
CA THR A 74 -8.13 21.33 8.25
C THR A 74 -7.67 21.99 9.56
N ASN A 75 -8.47 22.84 10.19
CA ASN A 75 -8.16 23.44 11.49
C ASN A 75 -8.62 22.59 12.68
N SER A 76 -9.40 21.53 12.44
CA SER A 76 -9.91 20.67 13.51
C SER A 76 -8.79 19.79 14.08
N THR A 77 -8.73 19.70 15.41
CA THR A 77 -7.92 18.70 16.13
C THR A 77 -8.63 17.37 16.31
N THR A 78 -9.90 17.27 15.88
CA THR A 78 -10.68 16.03 15.89
C THR A 78 -10.92 15.56 14.46
N TRP A 79 -10.42 14.39 14.12
CA TRP A 79 -10.55 13.74 12.82
C TRP A 79 -11.35 12.44 12.95
N LYS A 80 -11.72 11.86 11.82
CA LYS A 80 -12.45 10.60 11.77
C LYS A 80 -11.61 9.53 11.11
N GLN A 81 -11.42 8.41 11.79
CA GLN A 81 -10.81 7.24 11.21
C GLN A 81 -11.85 6.45 10.43
N TYR A 82 -11.48 6.03 9.23
CA TYR A 82 -12.26 5.12 8.42
C TYR A 82 -11.43 3.91 8.01
N GLU A 83 -12.07 2.74 7.99
CA GLU A 83 -11.58 1.59 7.26
C GLU A 83 -12.26 1.50 5.89
N TYR A 84 -11.48 1.28 4.83
CA TYR A 84 -12.01 1.02 3.49
C TYR A 84 -12.02 -0.49 3.20
N VAL A 85 -13.23 -1.05 3.14
CA VAL A 85 -13.48 -2.49 2.95
C VAL A 85 -14.57 -2.64 1.89
N ASP A 86 -14.36 -3.55 0.93
CA ASP A 86 -15.32 -3.88 -0.13
C ASP A 86 -15.90 -2.65 -0.85
N GLY A 87 -15.04 -1.69 -1.16
CA GLY A 87 -15.43 -0.48 -1.88
C GLY A 87 -16.04 0.62 -1.01
N ASN A 88 -16.12 0.46 0.31
CA ASN A 88 -16.85 1.36 1.19
C ASN A 88 -16.00 1.82 2.39
N PHE A 89 -16.13 3.09 2.75
CA PHE A 89 -15.54 3.66 3.96
C PHE A 89 -16.48 3.47 5.16
N ASN A 90 -16.01 2.71 6.14
CA ASN A 90 -16.70 2.43 7.39
C ASN A 90 -16.04 3.24 8.51
N PHE A 91 -16.83 4.09 9.19
CA PHE A 91 -16.34 4.87 10.33
C PHE A 91 -15.92 3.94 11.46
N LYS A 92 -14.82 4.28 12.14
CA LYS A 92 -14.31 3.54 13.29
C LYS A 92 -14.38 4.35 14.56
N GLU A 93 -13.69 5.47 14.57
CA GLU A 93 -13.56 6.30 15.75
C GLU A 93 -13.25 7.74 15.39
N ASP A 94 -13.47 8.63 16.36
CA ASP A 94 -12.93 9.98 16.32
C ASP A 94 -11.51 9.95 16.88
N ILE A 95 -10.55 10.45 16.12
CA ILE A 95 -9.16 10.63 16.54
C ILE A 95 -8.99 12.06 17.02
N LYS A 96 -8.37 12.24 18.19
CA LYS A 96 -7.92 13.54 18.66
C LYS A 96 -6.42 13.67 18.51
N ILE A 97 -5.99 14.83 18.05
CA ILE A 97 -4.59 15.15 17.85
C ILE A 97 -4.15 16.14 18.90
N ASP A 98 -3.11 15.76 19.62
CA ASP A 98 -2.43 16.63 20.55
C ASP A 98 -1.40 17.47 19.80
N LEU A 99 -1.59 18.78 19.84
CA LEU A 99 -0.67 19.75 19.25
C LEU A 99 0.36 20.16 20.30
N ILE A 100 1.64 20.13 19.93
CA ILE A 100 2.76 20.52 20.80
C ILE A 100 3.34 21.84 20.31
N GLY A 101 3.61 22.77 21.24
CA GLY A 101 4.18 24.08 20.92
C GLY A 101 3.28 24.90 20.00
N ASP A 102 3.87 25.46 18.94
CA ASP A 102 3.17 26.33 17.98
C ASP A 102 2.55 25.56 16.78
N ALA A 103 2.51 24.23 16.85
CA ALA A 103 1.95 23.40 15.79
C ALA A 103 0.45 23.65 15.60
N LYS A 104 -0.03 23.65 14.34
CA LYS A 104 -1.44 23.78 13.99
C LYS A 104 -1.93 22.47 13.37
N ALA A 105 -3.21 22.14 13.57
CA ALA A 105 -3.82 20.97 12.94
C ALA A 105 -3.64 20.94 11.41
N THR A 106 -3.66 22.13 10.79
CA THR A 106 -3.43 22.30 9.34
C THR A 106 -2.07 21.82 8.88
N ASN A 107 -1.08 21.73 9.78
CA ASN A 107 0.26 21.25 9.47
C ASN A 107 0.29 19.74 9.15
N PHE A 108 -0.75 18.98 9.52
CA PHE A 108 -0.78 17.52 9.48
C PHE A 108 -1.81 16.92 8.51
N VAL A 109 -2.39 17.72 7.59
CA VAL A 109 -3.49 17.27 6.71
C VAL A 109 -3.16 17.46 5.23
N TYR A 110 -3.13 16.38 4.45
CA TYR A 110 -3.11 16.51 2.99
C TYR A 110 -4.47 16.97 2.47
N LYS A 111 -4.44 18.07 1.73
CA LYS A 111 -5.56 18.42 0.85
C LYS A 111 -5.50 17.56 -0.41
N PRO A 112 -6.65 17.20 -1.01
CA PRO A 112 -6.70 16.36 -2.21
C PRO A 112 -5.80 16.81 -3.37
N TYR A 113 -5.55 18.11 -3.50
CA TYR A 113 -4.73 18.68 -4.57
C TYR A 113 -3.24 18.80 -4.23
N GLN A 114 -2.84 18.61 -2.98
CA GLN A 114 -1.44 18.76 -2.56
C GLN A 114 -0.60 17.53 -2.89
N TYR A 115 -1.23 16.37 -3.04
CA TYR A 115 -0.54 15.12 -3.29
C TYR A 115 -1.30 14.22 -4.27
N ASP A 116 -0.66 13.88 -5.39
CA ASP A 116 -1.22 12.92 -6.35
C ASP A 116 -1.05 11.48 -5.85
N LEU A 117 -2.06 10.96 -5.16
CA LEU A 117 -2.10 9.56 -4.72
C LEU A 117 -2.04 8.56 -5.88
N LYS A 118 -2.39 8.95 -7.11
CA LYS A 118 -2.34 8.02 -8.26
C LYS A 118 -0.90 7.67 -8.65
N ARG A 119 0.08 8.45 -8.20
CA ARG A 119 1.51 8.18 -8.41
C ARG A 119 2.02 6.93 -7.68
N VAL A 120 1.28 6.38 -6.72
CA VAL A 120 1.70 5.20 -5.94
C VAL A 120 2.04 4.00 -6.83
N SER A 121 1.30 3.79 -7.92
CA SER A 121 1.59 2.74 -8.91
C SER A 121 3.01 2.86 -9.52
N LYS A 122 3.47 4.09 -9.78
CA LYS A 122 4.82 4.39 -10.24
C LYS A 122 5.86 4.06 -9.16
N LEU A 123 5.59 4.43 -7.91
CA LEU A 123 6.51 4.17 -6.79
C LEU A 123 6.69 2.66 -6.56
N VAL A 124 5.61 1.88 -6.65
CA VAL A 124 5.67 0.42 -6.58
C VAL A 124 6.54 -0.15 -7.70
N ALA A 125 6.39 0.35 -8.93
CA ALA A 125 7.23 -0.09 -10.05
C ALA A 125 8.73 0.20 -9.80
N ILE A 126 9.06 1.38 -9.26
CA ILE A 126 10.44 1.75 -8.91
C ILE A 126 11.01 0.80 -7.83
N ALA A 127 10.24 0.51 -6.76
CA ALA A 127 10.66 -0.42 -5.72
C ALA A 127 10.97 -1.81 -6.29
N LYS A 128 10.05 -2.36 -7.11
CA LYS A 128 10.19 -3.70 -7.69
C LYS A 128 11.38 -3.79 -8.65
N ASP A 129 11.58 -2.76 -9.49
CA ASP A 129 12.74 -2.69 -10.39
C ASP A 129 14.07 -2.65 -9.62
N LYS A 130 14.14 -1.89 -8.52
CA LYS A 130 15.32 -1.84 -7.65
C LYS A 130 15.62 -3.20 -7.00
N ILE A 131 14.61 -3.91 -6.48
CA ILE A 131 14.78 -5.26 -5.94
C ILE A 131 15.28 -6.21 -7.03
N PHE A 132 14.70 -6.15 -8.24
CA PHE A 132 15.13 -6.98 -9.34
C PHE A 132 16.60 -6.74 -9.69
N LYS A 133 17.01 -5.47 -9.84
CA LYS A 133 18.40 -5.10 -10.18
C LYS A 133 19.41 -5.49 -9.10
N GLU A 134 19.07 -5.31 -7.82
CA GLU A 134 20.01 -5.53 -6.72
C GLU A 134 20.02 -6.95 -6.17
N LYS A 135 18.88 -7.66 -6.24
CA LYS A 135 18.70 -8.97 -5.61
C LYS A 135 18.38 -10.09 -6.61
N ASN A 136 18.16 -9.76 -7.89
CA ASN A 136 17.74 -10.69 -8.94
C ASN A 136 16.43 -11.44 -8.62
N ILE A 137 15.51 -10.79 -7.90
CA ILE A 137 14.19 -11.33 -7.57
C ILE A 137 13.15 -10.70 -8.51
N LYS A 138 12.54 -11.52 -9.36
CA LYS A 138 11.59 -11.07 -10.39
C LYS A 138 10.18 -10.86 -9.83
N ASP A 139 9.71 -11.82 -9.06
CA ASP A 139 8.34 -11.85 -8.59
C ASP A 139 8.29 -11.29 -7.18
N THR A 140 8.13 -9.98 -7.04
CA THR A 140 7.83 -9.35 -5.74
C THR A 140 6.42 -8.78 -5.75
N ARG A 141 5.84 -8.62 -4.56
CA ARG A 141 4.49 -8.09 -4.36
C ARG A 141 4.50 -6.97 -3.33
N ALA A 142 3.95 -5.81 -3.66
CA ALA A 142 3.69 -4.75 -2.69
C ALA A 142 2.57 -5.21 -1.76
N VAL A 143 2.81 -5.16 -0.45
CA VAL A 143 1.90 -5.70 0.59
C VAL A 143 1.52 -4.68 1.64
N LEU A 144 2.21 -3.53 1.66
CA LEU A 144 1.95 -2.43 2.58
C LEU A 144 2.27 -1.11 1.89
N TYR A 145 1.42 -0.12 2.15
CA TYR A 145 1.71 1.27 1.86
C TYR A 145 1.34 2.17 3.03
N GLY A 146 2.21 3.11 3.33
CA GLY A 146 1.98 4.18 4.30
C GLY A 146 2.22 5.52 3.65
N LEU A 147 1.29 6.45 3.82
CA LEU A 147 1.51 7.89 3.65
C LEU A 147 1.24 8.55 4.99
N ASN A 148 2.30 8.97 5.67
CA ASN A 148 2.18 9.67 6.94
C ASN A 148 1.74 11.10 6.70
N ALA A 149 1.02 11.67 7.68
CA ALA A 149 0.71 13.09 7.72
C ALA A 149 1.96 13.92 7.34
N PRO A 150 1.79 14.95 6.50
CA PRO A 150 2.88 15.87 6.20
C PRO A 150 3.25 16.62 7.48
N ASN A 151 4.48 17.11 7.58
CA ASN A 151 4.83 18.11 8.58
C ASN A 151 5.07 19.45 7.89
N PHE A 152 3.99 20.19 7.56
CA PHE A 152 4.12 21.44 6.79
C PHE A 152 4.74 22.62 7.57
N THR A 153 5.42 22.39 8.68
CA THR A 153 6.14 23.46 9.39
C THR A 153 7.35 23.93 8.58
N ASP A 154 7.96 23.02 7.82
CA ASP A 154 9.15 23.27 7.03
C ASP A 154 8.79 23.16 5.55
N ASN A 155 8.77 24.28 4.83
CA ASN A 155 8.38 24.37 3.41
C ASN A 155 9.27 23.55 2.42
N ASP A 156 10.07 22.60 2.90
CA ASP A 156 10.93 21.74 2.08
C ASP A 156 10.31 20.37 1.82
N PHE A 157 9.31 20.38 0.94
CA PHE A 157 8.65 19.17 0.44
C PHE A 157 9.60 18.17 -0.22
N LYS A 158 10.78 18.58 -0.70
CA LYS A 158 11.58 17.70 -1.58
C LYS A 158 12.47 16.74 -0.82
N GLY A 159 12.89 17.11 0.40
CA GLY A 159 13.78 16.30 1.23
C GLY A 159 13.08 15.16 1.97
N GLU A 160 11.80 15.32 2.32
CA GLU A 160 11.15 14.39 3.26
C GLU A 160 10.55 13.13 2.60
N PHE A 161 10.87 11.99 3.21
CA PHE A 161 10.31 10.69 2.88
C PHE A 161 8.92 10.53 3.49
N ASN A 162 7.88 10.69 2.66
CA ASN A 162 6.49 10.66 3.12
C ASN A 162 5.76 9.36 2.75
N ASN A 163 6.30 8.61 1.78
CA ASN A 163 5.71 7.36 1.34
C ASN A 163 6.59 6.19 1.79
N VAL A 164 5.95 5.16 2.33
CA VAL A 164 6.59 3.91 2.69
C VAL A 164 5.91 2.80 1.91
N ILE A 165 6.68 2.01 1.16
CA ILE A 165 6.18 0.83 0.42
C ILE A 165 6.95 -0.39 0.89
N TRP A 166 6.22 -1.47 1.20
CA TRP A 166 6.84 -2.74 1.51
C TRP A 166 6.56 -3.73 0.40
N CYS A 167 7.63 -4.28 -0.15
CA CYS A 167 7.55 -5.37 -1.11
C CYS A 167 7.96 -6.68 -0.42
N LYS A 168 7.22 -7.75 -0.68
CA LYS A 168 7.48 -9.08 -0.15
C LYS A 168 7.94 -10.00 -1.26
N ASP A 169 9.02 -10.74 -1.00
CA ASP A 169 9.36 -11.89 -1.81
C ASP A 169 8.38 -13.05 -1.47
N PRO A 170 7.58 -13.53 -2.43
CA PRO A 170 6.64 -14.64 -2.24
C PRO A 170 7.31 -15.94 -1.80
N LYS A 171 8.55 -16.19 -2.22
CA LYS A 171 9.28 -17.43 -2.03
C LYS A 171 9.93 -17.47 -0.65
N THR A 172 10.70 -16.45 -0.32
CA THR A 172 11.43 -16.39 0.96
C THR A 172 10.61 -15.76 2.08
N LYS A 173 9.56 -15.00 1.76
CA LYS A 173 8.79 -14.15 2.68
C LYS A 173 9.59 -12.97 3.26
N THR A 174 10.78 -12.70 2.75
CA THR A 174 11.54 -11.48 3.08
C THR A 174 10.79 -10.22 2.66
N TYR A 175 10.83 -9.19 3.50
CA TYR A 175 10.29 -7.88 3.20
C TYR A 175 11.41 -6.89 2.84
N PHE A 176 11.12 -6.02 1.89
CA PHE A 176 11.97 -4.92 1.46
C PHE A 176 11.18 -3.63 1.66
N THR A 177 11.69 -2.75 2.51
CA THR A 177 11.03 -1.50 2.87
C THR A 177 11.67 -0.35 2.12
N PHE A 178 10.85 0.38 1.36
CA PHE A 178 11.26 1.54 0.60
C PHE A 178 10.64 2.79 1.18
N ARG A 179 11.42 3.85 1.25
CA ARG A 179 10.95 5.20 1.55
C ARG A 179 11.08 6.04 0.27
N PHE A 180 10.05 6.81 -0.07
CA PHE A 180 10.06 7.75 -1.21
C PHE A 180 9.77 9.18 -0.78
N ASN A 181 10.55 10.11 -1.34
CA ASN A 181 10.28 11.53 -1.23
C ASN A 181 9.34 12.01 -2.36
N TYR A 182 9.10 13.32 -2.46
CA TYR A 182 8.23 13.87 -3.49
C TYR A 182 8.87 13.91 -4.88
N ALA A 183 10.20 13.89 -4.97
CA ALA A 183 10.94 13.80 -6.23
C ALA A 183 11.06 12.36 -6.75
N ASP A 184 10.32 11.41 -6.18
CA ASP A 184 10.36 9.97 -6.47
C ASP A 184 11.74 9.33 -6.25
N SER A 185 12.63 10.03 -5.51
CA SER A 185 13.88 9.43 -5.04
C SER A 185 13.55 8.42 -3.96
N CYS A 186 14.25 7.28 -3.98
CA CYS A 186 13.96 6.18 -3.08
C CYS A 186 15.19 5.66 -2.37
N GLU A 187 14.98 5.24 -1.12
CA GLU A 187 15.94 4.50 -0.31
C GLU A 187 15.34 3.14 0.04
N MET A 188 16.11 2.07 -0.13
CA MET A 188 15.78 0.78 0.48
C MET A 188 16.24 0.82 1.93
N PHE A 189 15.33 1.19 2.82
CA PHE A 189 15.59 1.48 4.22
C PHE A 189 15.87 0.22 5.04
N ALA A 190 15.19 -0.89 4.74
CA ALA A 190 15.34 -2.13 5.48
C ALA A 190 15.07 -3.37 4.63
N GLN A 191 15.73 -4.46 5.00
CA GLN A 191 15.41 -5.81 4.57
C GLN A 191 15.10 -6.64 5.81
N LEU A 192 13.83 -7.02 5.98
CA LEU A 192 13.35 -7.69 7.19
C LEU A 192 13.16 -9.19 6.93
N PRO A 193 13.51 -10.04 7.92
CA PRO A 193 13.46 -11.48 7.76
C PRO A 193 12.02 -12.01 7.73
N PRO A 194 11.83 -13.28 7.31
CA PRO A 194 10.52 -13.92 7.13
C PRO A 194 9.63 -13.97 8.39
N ASP A 195 10.27 -13.97 9.56
CA ASP A 195 9.66 -14.09 10.88
C ASP A 195 9.29 -12.74 11.52
N PHE A 196 9.55 -11.62 10.84
CA PHE A 196 9.10 -10.31 11.28
C PHE A 196 7.57 -10.26 11.42
N LYS A 197 7.09 -9.95 12.63
CA LYS A 197 5.67 -9.78 12.95
C LYS A 197 5.36 -8.29 13.15
N PHE A 198 4.20 -7.86 12.68
CA PHE A 198 3.65 -6.52 12.88
C PHE A 198 2.89 -6.42 14.19
#